data_AF-A0A373ULS3-F1
#
_entry.id   AF-A0A373ULS3-F1
#
_cell.length_a   1.000
_cell.length_b   1.000
_cell.length_c   1.000
_cell.angle_alpha   90.00
_cell.angle_beta   90.00
_cell.angle_gamma   90.00
#
_symmetry.space_group_name_H-M   'P 1'
#
loop_
_entity.id
_entity.type
_entity.pdbx_description
1 polymer ?
#
loop_
_entity_poly.entity_id
_entity_poly.type
_entity_poly.pdbx_seq_one_letter_code
_entity_poly.pdbx_strand_id
1 'polypeptide(L)'
;MTEQQKEDWLNYTVNDINRIIGQGEEGFYSFKFTRNYEELQLEISKEILNGKTTTHTALVMSLIYDSEIYQVLNGKTDWAIHIVGKDLETGGELMNINFPEEGYHISIENWDNM
;
A
#
# COMPACT_ATOMS: atom_id res chain seq x y z
N MET A 1 -5.29 -18.54 19.45
CA MET A 1 -6.02 -17.25 19.44
C MET A 1 -7.49 -17.57 19.64
N THR A 2 -8.20 -16.81 20.48
CA THR A 2 -9.66 -16.91 20.61
C THR A 2 -10.35 -16.09 19.51
N GLU A 3 -11.64 -16.31 19.26
CA GLU A 3 -12.40 -15.48 18.30
C GLU A 3 -12.41 -14.01 18.70
N GLN A 4 -12.56 -13.70 20.00
CA GLN A 4 -12.50 -12.32 20.47
C GLN A 4 -11.14 -11.67 20.17
N GLN A 5 -10.04 -12.39 20.41
CA GLN A 5 -8.71 -11.87 20.10
C GLN A 5 -8.57 -11.61 18.60
N LYS A 6 -9.09 -12.50 17.74
CA LYS A 6 -9.08 -12.31 16.29
C LYS A 6 -9.85 -11.05 15.88
N GLU A 7 -11.06 -10.86 16.42
CA GLU A 7 -11.87 -9.67 16.15
C GLU A 7 -11.18 -8.38 16.61
N ASP A 8 -10.56 -8.39 17.80
CA ASP A 8 -9.81 -7.25 18.32
C ASP A 8 -8.67 -6.88 17.36
N TRP A 9 -7.87 -7.87 16.95
CA TRP A 9 -6.78 -7.66 15.99
C TRP A 9 -7.28 -7.11 14.65
N LEU A 10 -8.36 -7.67 14.09
CA LEU A 10 -8.94 -7.17 12.84
C LEU A 10 -9.40 -5.71 12.98
N ASN A 11 -10.02 -5.36 14.09
CA ASN A 11 -10.44 -3.98 14.35
C ASN A 11 -9.23 -3.03 14.47
N TYR A 12 -8.17 -3.44 15.16
CA TYR A 12 -6.93 -2.65 15.24
C TYR A 12 -6.31 -2.45 13.85
N THR A 13 -6.18 -3.51 13.06
CA THR A 13 -5.62 -3.47 11.71
C THR A 13 -6.42 -2.57 10.78
N VAL A 14 -7.75 -2.70 10.74
CA VAL A 14 -8.60 -1.86 9.88
C VAL A 14 -8.52 -0.39 10.30
N ASN A 15 -8.48 -0.12 11.61
CA ASN A 15 -8.31 1.25 12.11
C ASN A 15 -6.94 1.83 11.72
N ASP A 16 -5.87 1.04 11.76
CA ASP A 16 -4.54 1.49 11.38
C ASP A 16 -4.44 1.76 9.88
N ILE A 17 -4.98 0.87 9.05
CA ILE A 17 -5.11 1.07 7.60
C ILE A 17 -5.82 2.39 7.30
N ASN A 18 -6.98 2.64 7.92
CA ASN A 18 -7.73 3.88 7.71
C ASN A 18 -6.94 5.12 8.15
N ARG A 19 -6.20 5.02 9.26
CA ARG A 19 -5.31 6.08 9.75
C ARG A 19 -4.17 6.35 8.77
N ILE A 20 -3.58 5.32 8.16
CA ILE A 20 -2.48 5.46 7.20
C ILE A 20 -2.99 5.98 5.86
N ILE A 21 -4.13 5.50 5.36
CA ILE A 21 -4.77 6.07 4.16
C ILE A 21 -5.05 7.57 4.36
N GLY A 22 -5.51 7.97 5.55
CA GLY A 22 -5.71 9.37 5.91
C GLY A 22 -4.44 10.22 6.02
N GLN A 23 -3.25 9.61 5.99
CA GLN A 23 -1.94 10.28 5.93
C GLN A 23 -1.43 10.44 4.50
N GLY A 24 -2.23 10.09 3.48
CA GLY A 24 -2.01 10.57 2.13
C GLY A 24 -1.80 12.09 2.13
N GLU A 25 -0.91 12.57 1.27
CA GLU A 25 -0.55 13.98 1.22
C GLU A 25 -0.99 14.56 -0.12
N GLU A 26 -1.93 15.51 -0.08
CA GLU A 26 -2.49 16.14 -1.27
C GLU A 26 -1.38 16.72 -2.16
N GLY A 27 -1.42 16.38 -3.46
CA GLY A 27 -0.40 16.76 -4.43
C GLY A 27 0.85 15.88 -4.46
N PHE A 28 1.02 14.96 -3.51
CA PHE A 28 2.19 14.07 -3.46
C PHE A 28 1.83 12.60 -3.61
N TYR A 29 0.92 12.07 -2.80
CA TYR A 29 0.51 10.68 -2.92
C TYR A 29 -0.82 10.38 -2.24
N SER A 30 -1.54 9.39 -2.79
CA SER A 30 -2.78 8.85 -2.21
C SER A 30 -2.72 7.31 -2.16
N PHE A 31 -3.49 6.73 -1.24
CA PHE A 31 -3.53 5.29 -1.01
C PHE A 31 -4.97 4.79 -1.05
N LYS A 32 -5.19 3.61 -1.63
CA LYS A 32 -6.50 2.97 -1.61
C LYS A 32 -6.38 1.45 -1.68
N PHE A 33 -7.00 0.76 -0.73
CA PHE A 33 -7.24 -0.66 -0.87
C PHE A 33 -8.45 -0.95 -1.75
N THR A 34 -8.34 -1.98 -2.57
CA THR A 34 -9.46 -2.62 -3.28
C THR A 34 -9.39 -4.13 -3.09
N ARG A 35 -10.37 -4.86 -3.63
CA ARG A 35 -10.45 -6.33 -3.59
C ARG A 35 -10.24 -6.91 -2.18
N ASN A 36 -10.87 -6.31 -1.17
CA ASN A 36 -10.79 -6.77 0.21
C ASN A 36 -9.35 -6.87 0.76
N TYR A 37 -8.56 -5.80 0.60
CA TYR A 37 -7.16 -5.70 1.04
C TYR A 37 -6.18 -6.59 0.26
N GLU A 38 -6.57 -7.08 -0.92
CA GLU A 38 -5.69 -7.85 -1.82
C GLU A 38 -5.04 -6.99 -2.91
N GLU A 39 -5.51 -5.75 -3.10
CA GLU A 39 -4.91 -4.81 -4.04
C GLU A 39 -4.74 -3.42 -3.40
N LEU A 40 -3.52 -2.89 -3.44
CA LEU A 40 -3.19 -1.53 -3.02
C LEU A 40 -2.94 -0.66 -4.24
N GLN A 41 -3.77 0.34 -4.43
CA GLN A 41 -3.61 1.37 -5.45
C GLN A 41 -2.91 2.58 -4.84
N LEU A 42 -1.89 3.07 -5.55
CA LEU A 42 -1.10 4.25 -5.22
C LEU A 42 -1.24 5.26 -6.35
N GLU A 43 -1.51 6.51 -6.02
CA GLU A 43 -1.25 7.63 -6.93
C GLU A 43 -0.06 8.40 -6.37
N ILE A 44 0.92 8.73 -7.21
CA ILE A 44 2.22 9.21 -6.75
C ILE A 44 2.72 10.31 -7.68
N SER A 45 3.09 11.45 -7.13
CA SER A 45 3.76 12.52 -7.85
C SER A 45 5.27 12.32 -7.84
N LYS A 46 5.96 12.69 -8.93
CA LYS A 46 7.43 12.74 -9.01
C LYS A 46 8.06 13.59 -7.90
N GLU A 47 7.32 14.56 -7.36
CA GLU A 47 7.74 15.44 -6.26
C GLU A 47 8.08 14.69 -4.96
N ILE A 48 7.67 13.42 -4.80
CA ILE A 48 8.10 12.64 -3.63
C ILE A 48 9.62 12.48 -3.56
N LEU A 49 10.32 12.54 -4.71
CA LEU A 49 11.77 12.42 -4.80
C LEU A 49 12.49 13.60 -4.13
N ASN A 50 11.78 14.71 -3.89
CA ASN A 50 12.27 15.89 -3.20
C ASN A 50 12.18 15.75 -1.66
N GLY A 51 12.50 14.56 -1.14
CA GLY A 51 12.66 14.31 0.30
C GLY A 51 11.49 13.63 1.01
N LYS A 52 10.47 13.14 0.29
CA LYS A 52 9.32 12.41 0.87
C LYS A 52 9.34 10.90 0.64
N THR A 53 10.25 10.40 -0.21
CA THR A 53 10.35 8.97 -0.56
C THR A 53 10.38 8.07 0.68
N THR A 54 11.18 8.38 1.70
CA THR A 54 11.27 7.54 2.92
C THR A 54 9.94 7.45 3.65
N THR A 55 9.24 8.58 3.83
CA THR A 55 7.94 8.60 4.50
C THR A 55 6.91 7.83 3.68
N HIS A 56 6.84 8.07 2.38
CA HIS A 56 5.93 7.36 1.48
C HIS A 56 6.17 5.85 1.55
N THR A 57 7.42 5.40 1.37
CA THR A 57 7.78 3.98 1.46
C THR A 57 7.41 3.38 2.81
N ALA A 58 7.65 4.08 3.92
CA ALA A 58 7.27 3.59 5.24
C ALA A 58 5.75 3.39 5.36
N LEU A 59 4.94 4.33 4.87
CA LEU A 59 3.47 4.20 4.88
C LEU A 59 3.01 3.04 4.00
N VAL A 60 3.58 2.87 2.80
CA VAL A 60 3.25 1.73 1.92
C VAL A 60 3.61 0.40 2.58
N MET A 61 4.79 0.29 3.20
CA MET A 61 5.19 -0.93 3.91
C MET A 61 4.27 -1.25 5.08
N SER A 62 3.82 -0.25 5.85
CA SER A 62 2.82 -0.45 6.90
C SER A 62 1.49 -0.98 6.33
N LEU A 63 1.00 -0.40 5.22
CA LEU A 63 -0.22 -0.89 4.57
C LEU A 63 -0.06 -2.34 4.08
N ILE A 64 1.09 -2.69 3.48
CA ILE A 64 1.38 -4.05 3.03
C ILE A 64 1.29 -5.03 4.21
N TYR A 65 1.93 -4.75 5.34
CA TYR A 65 1.89 -5.65 6.50
C TYR A 65 0.52 -5.70 7.18
N ASP A 66 -0.21 -4.58 7.25
CA ASP A 66 -1.58 -4.60 7.75
C ASP A 66 -2.50 -5.45 6.85
N SER A 67 -2.27 -5.42 5.53
CA SER A 67 -3.01 -6.28 4.60
C SER A 67 -2.71 -7.76 4.83
N GLU A 68 -1.46 -8.12 5.10
CA GLU A 68 -1.06 -9.49 5.45
C GLU A 68 -1.79 -9.95 6.71
N ILE A 69 -1.76 -9.14 7.78
CA ILE A 69 -2.45 -9.45 9.04
C ILE A 69 -3.95 -9.67 8.78
N TYR A 70 -4.58 -8.75 8.04
CA TYR A 70 -6.00 -8.86 7.71
C TYR A 70 -6.32 -10.15 6.95
N GLN A 71 -5.55 -10.46 5.90
CA GLN A 71 -5.77 -11.65 5.07
C GLN A 71 -5.56 -12.94 5.87
N VAL A 72 -4.46 -13.05 6.62
CA VAL A 72 -4.10 -14.24 7.40
C VAL A 72 -5.14 -14.51 8.50
N LEU A 73 -5.58 -13.48 9.23
CA LEU A 73 -6.62 -13.63 10.25
C LEU A 73 -7.97 -14.06 9.64
N ASN A 74 -8.22 -13.71 8.38
CA ASN A 74 -9.39 -14.17 7.61
C ASN A 74 -9.16 -15.51 6.88
N GLY A 75 -8.07 -16.22 7.16
CA GLY A 75 -7.86 -17.60 6.72
C GLY A 75 -7.11 -17.77 5.40
N LYS A 76 -6.54 -16.70 4.83
CA LYS A 76 -5.58 -16.84 3.72
C LYS A 76 -4.26 -17.41 4.24
N THR A 77 -3.80 -18.50 3.65
CA THR A 77 -2.51 -19.13 3.98
C THR A 77 -1.39 -18.68 3.04
N ASP A 78 -1.73 -18.38 1.79
CA ASP A 78 -0.80 -17.89 0.77
C ASP A 78 -1.12 -16.42 0.52
N TRP A 79 -0.74 -15.58 1.47
CA TRP A 79 -1.01 -14.14 1.36
C TRP A 79 -0.15 -13.55 0.23
N ALA A 80 -0.76 -12.63 -0.51
CA ALA A 80 -0.06 -11.77 -1.45
C ALA A 80 -0.84 -10.47 -1.58
N ILE A 81 -0.17 -9.43 -2.06
CA ILE A 81 -0.83 -8.18 -2.42
C ILE A 81 -0.37 -7.71 -3.79
N HIS A 82 -1.35 -7.36 -4.61
CA HIS A 82 -1.12 -6.70 -5.88
C HIS A 82 -1.00 -5.18 -5.66
N ILE A 83 0.11 -4.57 -6.09
CA ILE A 83 0.35 -3.15 -5.92
C ILE A 83 0.41 -2.49 -7.28
N VAL A 84 -0.48 -1.52 -7.48
CA VAL A 84 -0.55 -0.72 -8.70
C VAL A 84 -0.28 0.72 -8.35
N GLY A 85 0.84 1.25 -8.83
CA GLY A 85 1.19 2.66 -8.68
C GLY A 85 1.06 3.40 -10.00
N LYS A 86 0.45 4.58 -9.94
CA LYS A 86 0.26 5.46 -11.09
C LYS A 86 0.81 6.85 -10.80
N ASP A 87 1.27 7.50 -11.85
CA ASP A 87 1.64 8.90 -11.79
C ASP A 87 0.39 9.75 -11.53
N LEU A 88 0.48 10.62 -10.52
CA LEU A 88 -0.65 11.43 -10.06
C LEU A 88 -1.13 12.42 -11.14
N GLU A 89 -0.21 12.94 -11.96
CA GLU A 89 -0.53 13.98 -12.95
C GLU A 89 -1.10 13.41 -14.25
N THR A 90 -0.53 12.32 -14.73
CA THR A 90 -0.84 11.74 -16.06
C THR A 90 -1.70 10.49 -15.97
N GLY A 91 -1.74 9.82 -14.82
CA GLY A 91 -2.40 8.53 -14.63
C GLY A 91 -1.67 7.35 -15.27
N GLY A 92 -0.46 7.56 -15.82
CA GLY A 92 0.34 6.49 -16.40
C GLY A 92 0.89 5.53 -15.33
N GLU A 93 1.13 4.28 -15.72
CA GLU A 93 1.57 3.23 -14.80
C GLU A 93 3.05 3.42 -14.43
N LEU A 94 3.33 3.49 -13.13
CA LEU A 94 4.68 3.56 -12.56
C LEU A 94 5.18 2.19 -12.09
N MET A 95 4.26 1.37 -11.60
CA MET A 95 4.52 0.03 -11.09
C MET A 95 3.26 -0.83 -11.11
N ASN A 96 3.47 -2.12 -11.29
CA ASN A 96 2.45 -3.15 -11.28
C ASN A 96 3.12 -4.44 -10.83
N ILE A 97 3.05 -4.74 -9.53
CA ILE A 97 3.84 -5.79 -8.90
C ILE A 97 3.01 -6.67 -7.98
N ASN A 98 3.43 -7.92 -7.81
CA ASN A 98 2.88 -8.83 -6.80
C ASN A 98 3.87 -9.01 -5.65
N PHE A 99 3.58 -8.44 -4.49
CA PHE A 99 4.40 -8.64 -3.29
C PHE A 99 3.92 -9.89 -2.54
N PRO A 100 4.82 -10.74 -1.98
CA PRO A 100 6.27 -10.54 -1.85
C PRO A 100 7.14 -11.10 -2.99
N GLU A 101 6.56 -11.66 -4.05
CA GLU A 101 7.33 -12.21 -5.19
C GLU A 101 8.20 -11.14 -5.84
N GLU A 102 7.67 -9.93 -5.93
CA GLU A 102 8.32 -8.73 -6.43
C GLU A 102 8.45 -7.69 -5.32
N GLY A 103 9.66 -7.14 -5.15
CA GLY A 103 9.94 -6.15 -4.13
C GLY A 103 9.36 -4.77 -4.47
N TYR A 104 8.72 -4.14 -3.49
CA TYR A 104 8.31 -2.74 -3.62
C TYR A 104 9.53 -1.82 -3.76
N HIS A 105 9.51 -0.97 -4.78
CA HIS A 105 10.54 0.02 -5.03
C HIS A 105 9.94 1.21 -5.76
N ILE A 106 10.51 2.39 -5.51
CA ILE A 106 10.16 3.62 -6.20
C ILE A 106 11.41 4.45 -6.45
N SER A 107 11.58 4.90 -7.68
CA SER A 107 12.79 5.56 -8.16
C SER A 107 12.47 6.51 -9.31
N ILE A 108 13.46 7.29 -9.73
CA ILE A 108 13.32 8.20 -10.89
C ILE A 108 13.00 7.45 -12.19
N GLU A 109 13.52 6.22 -12.35
CA GLU A 109 13.34 5.41 -13.55
C GLU A 109 11.87 5.02 -13.78
N ASN A 110 11.05 5.01 -12.73
CA ASN A 110 9.62 4.73 -12.85
C ASN A 110 8.90 5.80 -13.70
N TRP A 111 9.36 7.06 -13.67
CA TRP A 111 8.78 8.15 -14.46
C TRP A 111 9.45 8.34 -15.82
N ASP A 112 10.76 8.08 -15.93
CA ASP A 112 11.49 8.32 -17.18
C ASP A 112 11.11 7.33 -18.30
N ASN A 113 10.39 6.25 -17.96
CA ASN A 113 9.89 5.23 -18.89
C ASN A 113 8.46 5.49 -19.40
N MET A 114 7.87 6.65 -19.09
CA MET A 114 6.53 7.08 -19.52
C MET A 114 6.57 7.98 -20.76
#